data_AF-A0AAD5MW39-F1
#
_entry.id   AF-A0AAD5MW39-F1
#
_cell.length_a   1.000
_cell.length_b   1.000
_cell.length_c   1.000
_cell.angle_alpha   90.00
_cell.angle_beta   90.00
_cell.angle_gamma   90.00
#
_symmetry.space_group_name_H-M   'P 1'
#
loop_
_entity.id
_entity.type
_entity.pdbx_description
1 polymer ?
#
loop_
_entity_poly.entity_id
_entity_poly.type
_entity_poly.pdbx_seq_one_letter_code
_entity_poly.pdbx_strand_id
1 'polypeptide(L)'
;MPYGTQRGKPLLIQRARRSGGVGVISEEDKWPGGRVPYVLSAAYTEHQRAVIARAIAGYQAKTCIRFVPKTPMDFDYVVISKLDGCYADFARVGGRQQVSLADECINYPTIIHELMHVIGFIHEHQREDRDNYVKIFYQNIIPGARMDFDKLSMLDLSYYGEDYDYLSIMHYERDEGSKNGRDTIEPKDPRYLNVMGTSTDFSASDLSRVNRAYSCWGYFNLFG
;
A
#
# COMPACT_ATOMS: atom_id res chain seq x y z
N MET A 1 -48.93 31.37 -26.47
CA MET A 1 -49.15 30.02 -27.03
C MET A 1 -48.50 29.97 -28.41
N PRO A 2 -47.84 28.86 -28.80
CA PRO A 2 -46.40 28.66 -28.61
C PRO A 2 -45.65 28.43 -29.93
N TYR A 3 -44.30 28.44 -29.91
CA TYR A 3 -43.43 27.37 -30.42
C TYR A 3 -41.99 27.64 -29.96
N GLY A 4 -41.38 26.67 -29.28
CA GLY A 4 -40.00 26.73 -28.81
C GLY A 4 -39.41 25.32 -28.71
N THR A 5 -38.48 25.04 -29.63
CA THR A 5 -37.68 23.81 -29.81
C THR A 5 -36.99 23.34 -28.53
N GLN A 6 -37.19 22.07 -28.15
CA GLN A 6 -36.36 21.39 -27.14
C GLN A 6 -35.03 20.96 -27.77
N ARG A 7 -33.92 21.54 -27.31
CA ARG A 7 -32.57 20.99 -27.54
C ARG A 7 -32.37 19.82 -26.58
N GLY A 8 -31.99 18.66 -27.13
CA GLY A 8 -31.59 17.50 -26.35
C GLY A 8 -30.43 17.84 -25.41
N LYS A 9 -30.57 17.46 -24.14
CA LYS A 9 -29.48 17.47 -23.17
C LYS A 9 -28.48 16.36 -23.57
N PRO A 10 -27.16 16.61 -23.54
CA PRO A 10 -26.20 15.54 -23.74
C PRO A 10 -26.28 14.56 -22.56
N LEU A 11 -26.25 13.27 -22.88
CA LEU A 11 -26.04 12.19 -21.91
C LEU A 11 -24.71 12.46 -21.20
N LEU A 12 -24.79 12.88 -19.94
CA LEU A 12 -23.67 12.82 -19.01
C LEU A 12 -23.29 11.34 -18.88
N ILE A 13 -22.23 10.93 -19.58
CA ILE A 13 -21.48 9.74 -19.21
C ILE A 13 -20.98 10.04 -17.80
N GLN A 14 -21.67 9.52 -16.78
CA GLN A 14 -21.11 9.43 -15.44
C GLN A 14 -19.81 8.64 -15.60
N ARG A 15 -18.67 9.32 -15.55
CA ARG A 15 -17.39 8.66 -15.32
C ARG A 15 -17.58 7.83 -14.06
N ALA A 16 -17.62 6.51 -14.19
CA ALA A 16 -17.65 5.60 -13.06
C ALA A 16 -16.59 6.07 -12.06
N ARG A 17 -16.95 6.21 -10.78
CA ARG A 17 -16.00 6.58 -9.72
C ARG A 17 -14.84 5.58 -9.80
N ARG A 18 -13.68 6.04 -10.26
CA ARG A 18 -12.42 5.29 -10.32
C ARG A 18 -11.61 5.45 -9.02
N SER A 19 -12.31 5.75 -7.93
CA SER A 19 -11.78 6.03 -6.60
C SER A 19 -12.17 4.89 -5.66
N GLY A 20 -11.33 4.58 -4.67
CA GLY A 20 -11.57 3.53 -3.67
C GLY A 20 -10.65 2.32 -3.73
N GLY A 21 -9.57 2.38 -4.54
CA GLY A 21 -8.53 1.36 -4.55
C GLY A 21 -7.52 1.54 -3.42
N VAL A 22 -6.26 1.16 -3.67
CA VAL A 22 -5.21 1.13 -2.65
C VAL A 22 -4.11 2.17 -2.83
N GLY A 23 -3.91 2.69 -4.05
CA GLY A 23 -2.76 3.54 -4.36
C GLY A 23 -3.13 5.01 -4.53
N VAL A 24 -2.31 5.92 -4.01
CA VAL A 24 -2.49 7.38 -4.18
C VAL A 24 -2.58 7.77 -5.66
N ILE A 25 -3.47 8.71 -5.97
CA ILE A 25 -3.64 9.26 -7.33
C ILE A 25 -2.82 10.53 -7.51
N SER A 26 -2.84 11.41 -6.50
CA SER A 26 -2.19 12.72 -6.55
C SER A 26 -0.69 12.57 -6.78
N GLU A 27 -0.15 13.34 -7.73
CA GLU A 27 1.30 13.42 -7.93
C GLU A 27 2.00 14.10 -6.74
N GLU A 28 1.28 14.89 -5.95
CA GLU A 28 1.82 15.49 -4.73
C GLU A 28 2.06 14.44 -3.64
N ASP A 29 1.24 13.40 -3.56
CA ASP A 29 1.41 12.32 -2.57
C ASP A 29 2.45 11.29 -3.02
N LYS A 30 2.90 11.34 -4.27
CA LYS A 30 3.94 10.45 -4.82
C LYS A 30 5.33 11.04 -4.60
N TRP A 31 6.31 10.15 -4.53
CA TRP A 31 7.72 10.54 -4.58
C TRP A 31 8.13 10.93 -6.01
N PRO A 32 8.62 12.17 -6.25
CA PRO A 32 8.98 12.62 -7.58
C PRO A 32 9.98 11.69 -8.28
N GLY A 33 9.59 11.17 -9.45
CA GLY A 33 10.39 10.22 -10.22
C GLY A 33 10.65 8.88 -9.51
N GLY A 34 9.87 8.54 -8.48
CA GLY A 34 10.07 7.33 -7.68
C GLY A 34 11.33 7.34 -6.81
N ARG A 35 11.99 8.50 -6.66
CA ARG A 35 13.20 8.63 -5.83
C ARG A 35 12.82 8.93 -4.39
N VAL A 36 13.15 8.01 -3.48
CA VAL A 36 12.83 8.09 -2.04
C VAL A 36 14.13 8.23 -1.24
N PRO A 37 14.53 9.44 -0.82
CA PRO A 37 15.69 9.62 0.04
C PRO A 37 15.44 9.02 1.42
N TYR A 38 16.42 8.29 1.97
CA TYR A 38 16.31 7.72 3.31
C TYR A 38 17.59 7.87 4.14
N VAL A 39 17.40 7.83 5.46
CA VAL A 39 18.46 7.71 6.47
C VAL A 39 18.16 6.47 7.32
N LEU A 40 19.19 5.68 7.63
CA LEU A 40 19.09 4.57 8.58
C LEU A 40 19.63 4.98 9.94
N SER A 41 18.90 4.67 11.01
CA SER A 41 19.40 4.81 12.38
C SER A 41 20.72 4.05 12.57
N ALA A 42 21.61 4.61 13.39
CA ALA A 42 22.85 3.96 13.79
C ALA A 42 22.60 2.67 14.61
N ALA A 43 21.40 2.50 15.19
CA ALA A 43 21.04 1.37 16.05
C ALA A 43 20.92 0.00 15.32
N TYR A 44 20.88 -0.03 13.99
CA TYR A 44 20.86 -1.27 13.23
C TYR A 44 22.23 -1.93 13.16
N THR A 45 22.27 -3.23 13.47
CA THR A 45 23.46 -4.08 13.27
C THR A 45 23.75 -4.26 11.78
N GLU A 46 24.95 -4.73 11.44
CA GLU A 46 25.32 -5.03 10.04
C GLU A 46 24.36 -6.04 9.39
N HIS A 47 23.98 -7.09 10.13
CA HIS A 47 23.01 -8.08 9.67
C HIS A 47 21.66 -7.43 9.34
N GLN A 48 21.14 -6.58 10.24
CA GLN A 48 19.86 -5.91 10.01
C GLN A 48 19.92 -4.95 8.81
N ARG A 49 21.03 -4.22 8.65
CA ARG A 49 21.27 -3.37 7.47
C ARG A 49 21.28 -4.19 6.18
N ALA A 50 21.85 -5.39 6.18
CA ALA A 50 21.85 -6.27 5.02
C ALA A 50 20.44 -6.75 4.64
N VAL A 51 19.58 -7.05 5.62
CA VAL A 51 18.17 -7.42 5.37
C VAL A 51 17.38 -6.24 4.81
N ILE A 52 17.55 -5.03 5.37
CA ILE A 52 16.93 -3.80 4.84
C ILE A 52 17.42 -3.52 3.40
N ALA A 53 18.72 -3.66 3.15
CA ALA A 53 19.30 -3.48 1.82
C ALA A 53 18.73 -4.49 0.81
N ARG A 54 18.52 -5.75 1.22
CA ARG A 54 17.88 -6.78 0.38
C ARG A 54 16.45 -6.39 -0.01
N ALA A 55 15.64 -5.89 0.93
CA ALA A 55 14.29 -5.42 0.64
C ALA A 55 14.28 -4.23 -0.33
N ILE A 56 15.17 -3.25 -0.11
CA ILE A 56 15.37 -2.12 -1.04
C ILE A 56 15.77 -2.60 -2.44
N ALA A 57 16.68 -3.58 -2.54
CA ALA A 57 17.07 -4.16 -3.82
C ALA A 57 15.90 -4.87 -4.53
N GLY A 58 14.95 -5.44 -3.78
CA GLY A 58 13.71 -6.02 -4.31
C GLY A 58 12.88 -5.01 -5.10
N TYR A 59 12.70 -3.79 -4.57
CA TYR A 59 12.06 -2.69 -5.29
C TYR A 59 12.83 -2.31 -6.57
N GLN A 60 14.15 -2.16 -6.45
CA GLN A 60 15.00 -1.74 -7.57
C GLN A 60 14.96 -2.74 -8.74
N ALA A 61 14.86 -4.03 -8.43
CA ALA A 61 14.84 -5.11 -9.41
C ALA A 61 13.52 -5.22 -10.17
N LYS A 62 12.39 -4.81 -9.58
CA LYS A 62 11.04 -5.08 -10.11
C LYS A 62 10.24 -3.84 -10.49
N THR A 63 10.72 -2.66 -10.10
CA THR A 63 10.04 -1.38 -10.30
C THR A 63 11.03 -0.27 -10.65
N CYS A 64 10.52 0.94 -10.90
CA CYS A 64 11.32 2.15 -11.01
C CYS A 64 11.54 2.89 -9.67
N ILE A 65 11.03 2.38 -8.55
CA ILE A 65 11.24 2.99 -7.22
C ILE A 65 12.70 2.86 -6.79
N ARG A 66 13.28 3.96 -6.32
CA ARG A 66 14.67 4.04 -5.88
C ARG A 66 14.75 4.65 -4.49
N PHE A 67 14.85 3.78 -3.48
CA PHE A 67 15.32 4.19 -2.16
C PHE A 67 16.81 4.51 -2.25
N VAL A 68 17.19 5.75 -1.92
CA VAL A 68 18.56 6.25 -2.05
C VAL A 68 19.04 6.92 -0.77
N PRO A 69 20.34 6.89 -0.45
CA PRO A 69 20.86 7.63 0.69
C PRO A 69 20.54 9.12 0.58
N LYS A 70 20.06 9.69 1.69
CA LYS A 70 19.75 11.13 1.78
C LYS A 70 21.01 11.98 1.57
N THR A 71 20.86 13.03 0.78
CA THR A 71 21.84 14.12 0.59
C THR A 71 21.34 15.40 1.28
N PRO A 72 22.17 16.45 1.44
CA PRO A 72 21.70 17.70 2.01
C PRO A 72 20.69 18.45 1.13
N MET A 73 20.53 18.08 -0.15
CA MET A 73 19.57 18.68 -1.09
C MET A 73 18.17 18.06 -0.95
N ASP A 74 18.07 16.92 -0.26
CA ASP A 74 16.81 16.22 -0.03
C ASP A 74 16.08 16.87 1.14
N PHE A 75 15.05 17.64 0.83
CA PHE A 75 14.12 18.23 1.81
C PHE A 75 13.11 17.21 2.32
N ASP A 76 12.59 16.37 1.42
CA ASP A 76 11.68 15.28 1.74
C ASP A 76 12.47 13.98 1.86
N TYR A 77 12.32 13.26 2.97
CA TYR A 77 13.06 12.03 3.21
C TYR A 77 12.46 11.18 4.32
N VAL A 78 12.79 9.90 4.28
CA VAL A 78 12.39 8.90 5.27
C VAL A 78 13.51 8.70 6.30
N VAL A 79 13.14 8.60 7.57
CA VAL A 79 14.01 8.10 8.63
C VAL A 79 13.55 6.72 9.02
N ILE A 80 14.38 5.72 8.77
CA ILE A 80 14.14 4.33 9.16
C ILE A 80 14.86 4.09 10.50
N SER A 81 14.11 3.79 11.55
CA SER A 81 14.66 3.60 12.89
C SER A 81 13.93 2.52 13.69
N LYS A 82 14.57 2.05 14.75
CA LYS A 82 13.96 1.13 15.71
C LYS A 82 13.11 1.91 16.71
N LEU A 83 11.83 2.07 16.42
CA LEU A 83 10.84 2.51 17.42
C LEU A 83 10.07 1.28 17.90
N ASP A 84 8.83 1.44 18.36
CA ASP A 84 7.99 0.34 18.80
C ASP A 84 7.16 -0.20 17.62
N GLY A 85 7.29 -1.50 17.33
CA GLY A 85 6.58 -2.17 16.24
C GLY A 85 7.02 -1.82 14.82
N CYS A 86 6.22 -2.30 13.86
CA CYS A 86 6.39 -2.11 12.41
C CYS A 86 5.33 -1.12 11.92
N TYR A 87 5.76 0.02 11.38
CA TYR A 87 4.86 0.98 10.76
C TYR A 87 5.61 1.97 9.87
N ALA A 88 4.88 2.63 8.97
CA ALA A 88 5.40 3.69 8.13
C ALA A 88 4.38 4.82 7.96
N ASP A 89 4.89 6.05 7.89
CA ASP A 89 4.08 7.19 7.44
C ASP A 89 3.65 6.95 5.98
N PHE A 90 2.35 7.14 5.73
CA PHE A 90 1.73 6.89 4.45
C PHE A 90 2.05 7.99 3.42
N ALA A 91 2.48 7.54 2.22
CA ALA A 91 2.78 8.39 1.07
C ALA A 91 3.86 9.45 1.33
N ARG A 92 4.12 10.34 0.36
CA ARG A 92 5.01 11.48 0.56
C ARG A 92 4.23 12.60 1.26
N VAL A 93 4.63 12.94 2.49
CA VAL A 93 3.97 13.99 3.28
C VAL A 93 4.69 15.35 3.24
N GLY A 94 5.92 15.37 2.72
CA GLY A 94 6.80 16.53 2.75
C GLY A 94 7.65 16.59 4.03
N GLY A 95 8.92 16.99 3.88
CA GLY A 95 9.88 17.01 4.98
C GLY A 95 10.28 15.62 5.47
N ARG A 96 10.56 15.53 6.77
CA ARG A 96 11.01 14.29 7.43
C ARG A 96 9.81 13.42 7.80
N GLN A 97 9.75 12.19 7.30
CA GLN A 97 8.76 11.18 7.69
C GLN A 97 9.40 9.90 8.25
N GLN A 98 8.63 9.10 8.96
CA GLN A 98 9.08 7.98 9.79
C GLN A 98 8.76 6.62 9.17
N VAL A 99 9.69 5.68 9.33
CA VAL A 99 9.45 4.23 9.25
C VAL A 99 10.03 3.58 10.50
N SER A 100 9.21 2.85 11.25
CA SER A 100 9.68 2.00 12.34
C SER A 100 9.89 0.59 11.86
N LEU A 101 11.11 0.08 12.05
CA LEU A 101 11.41 -1.34 11.95
C LEU A 101 12.12 -1.74 13.24
N ALA A 102 11.33 -2.18 14.22
CA ALA A 102 11.81 -2.84 15.43
C ALA A 102 12.47 -4.20 15.09
N ASP A 103 13.03 -4.88 16.09
CA ASP A 103 13.84 -6.08 15.83
C ASP A 103 13.03 -7.23 15.21
N GLU A 104 11.76 -7.38 15.59
CA GLU A 104 10.80 -8.32 15.03
C GLU A 104 10.40 -8.01 13.57
N CYS A 105 10.55 -6.76 13.15
CA CYS A 105 10.22 -6.30 11.80
C CYS A 105 11.34 -6.58 10.79
N ILE A 106 12.52 -7.03 11.23
CA ILE A 106 13.68 -7.22 10.36
C ILE A 106 13.62 -8.55 9.61
N ASN A 107 12.65 -8.61 8.69
CA ASN A 107 12.50 -9.67 7.70
C ASN A 107 12.09 -9.04 6.35
N TYR A 108 12.37 -9.74 5.25
CA TYR A 108 12.14 -9.19 3.91
C TYR A 108 10.67 -8.81 3.64
N PRO A 109 9.68 -9.69 3.89
CA PRO A 109 8.25 -9.38 3.69
C PRO A 109 7.75 -8.14 4.44
N THR A 110 8.05 -8.02 5.73
CA THR A 110 7.63 -6.87 6.53
C THR A 110 8.27 -5.58 6.02
N ILE A 111 9.55 -5.60 5.67
CA ILE A 111 10.21 -4.38 5.20
C ILE A 111 9.64 -3.94 3.85
N ILE A 112 9.36 -4.86 2.92
CA ILE A 112 8.73 -4.45 1.65
C ILE A 112 7.32 -3.90 1.89
N HIS A 113 6.56 -4.44 2.84
CA HIS A 113 5.24 -3.94 3.23
C HIS A 113 5.30 -2.51 3.77
N GLU A 114 6.17 -2.24 4.74
CA GLU A 114 6.31 -0.87 5.29
C GLU A 114 6.76 0.14 4.23
N LEU A 115 7.63 -0.29 3.31
CA LEU A 115 8.06 0.55 2.20
C LEU A 115 6.98 0.77 1.14
N MET A 116 5.94 -0.10 1.04
CA MET A 116 4.78 0.11 0.16
C MET A 116 3.92 1.25 0.68
N HIS A 117 3.73 1.35 2.00
CA HIS A 117 3.06 2.49 2.63
C HIS A 117 3.76 3.81 2.33
N VAL A 118 5.09 3.84 2.42
CA VAL A 118 5.90 5.04 2.11
C VAL A 118 5.65 5.54 0.68
N ILE A 119 5.46 4.63 -0.29
CA ILE A 119 5.21 4.99 -1.68
C ILE A 119 3.72 5.15 -2.02
N GLY A 120 2.85 5.12 -1.01
CA GLY A 120 1.45 5.54 -1.10
C GLY A 120 0.46 4.41 -1.38
N PHE A 121 0.70 3.21 -0.84
CA PHE A 121 -0.27 2.11 -0.87
C PHE A 121 -0.82 1.81 0.52
N ILE A 122 -2.14 1.77 0.66
CA ILE A 122 -2.82 1.32 1.89
C ILE A 122 -3.01 -0.20 1.87
N HIS A 123 -3.56 -0.76 2.95
CA HIS A 123 -3.87 -2.17 3.00
C HIS A 123 -4.98 -2.58 2.02
N GLU A 124 -4.89 -3.79 1.48
CA GLU A 124 -5.84 -4.31 0.50
C GLU A 124 -7.26 -4.45 1.11
N HIS A 125 -7.39 -4.81 2.39
CA HIS A 125 -8.69 -4.91 3.08
C HIS A 125 -9.35 -3.57 3.39
N GLN A 126 -8.67 -2.45 3.16
CA GLN A 126 -9.19 -1.09 3.35
C GLN A 126 -9.79 -0.49 2.07
N ARG A 127 -9.75 -1.23 0.95
CA ARG A 127 -10.42 -0.86 -0.30
C ARG A 127 -11.92 -0.63 -0.12
N GLU A 128 -12.48 0.24 -0.95
CA GLU A 128 -13.91 0.55 -0.94
C GLU A 128 -14.78 -0.67 -1.27
N ASP A 129 -14.32 -1.52 -2.18
CA ASP A 129 -15.00 -2.71 -2.68
C ASP A 129 -14.70 -3.98 -1.87
N ARG A 130 -13.91 -3.90 -0.79
CA ARG A 130 -13.44 -5.06 -0.01
C ARG A 130 -14.56 -5.97 0.49
N ASP A 131 -15.76 -5.42 0.77
CA ASP A 131 -16.90 -6.21 1.24
C ASP A 131 -17.44 -7.19 0.18
N ASN A 132 -17.02 -7.09 -1.08
CA ASN A 132 -17.30 -8.10 -2.11
C ASN A 132 -16.39 -9.34 -2.00
N TYR A 133 -15.30 -9.23 -1.24
CA TYR A 133 -14.21 -10.21 -1.21
C TYR A 133 -13.95 -10.76 0.20
N VAL A 134 -14.04 -9.92 1.21
CA VAL A 134 -13.81 -10.30 2.61
C VAL A 134 -14.97 -9.89 3.51
N LYS A 135 -15.03 -10.49 4.69
CA LYS A 135 -15.90 -10.10 5.79
C LYS A 135 -15.04 -9.72 6.99
N ILE A 136 -15.35 -8.58 7.61
CA ILE A 136 -14.70 -8.14 8.83
C ILE A 136 -15.53 -8.53 10.05
N PHE A 137 -14.89 -9.17 11.02
CA PHE A 137 -15.47 -9.54 12.30
C PHE A 137 -15.05 -8.58 13.40
N TYR A 138 -15.63 -7.39 13.40
CA TYR A 138 -15.28 -6.33 14.35
C TYR A 138 -15.42 -6.72 15.83
N GLN A 139 -16.23 -7.73 16.14
CA GLN A 139 -16.35 -8.27 17.49
C GLN A 139 -15.09 -9.00 17.97
N ASN A 140 -14.23 -9.48 17.07
CA ASN A 140 -12.98 -10.19 17.38
C ASN A 140 -11.77 -9.25 17.47
N ILE A 141 -11.88 -8.01 16.97
CA ILE A 141 -10.78 -7.02 16.97
C ILE A 141 -10.50 -6.49 18.39
N ILE A 142 -9.22 -6.31 18.72
CA ILE A 142 -8.73 -5.69 19.96
C ILE A 142 -9.38 -4.31 20.17
N PRO A 143 -9.83 -3.97 21.40
CA PRO A 143 -10.36 -2.64 21.69
C PRO A 143 -9.38 -1.53 21.30
N GLY A 144 -9.85 -0.52 20.55
CA GLY A 144 -9.03 0.60 20.06
C GLY A 144 -8.54 0.45 18.61
N ALA A 145 -8.43 -0.77 18.08
CA ALA A 145 -7.88 -1.04 16.75
C ALA A 145 -8.93 -1.13 15.62
N ARG A 146 -10.21 -0.80 15.88
CA ARG A 146 -11.28 -0.96 14.87
C ARG A 146 -11.04 -0.13 13.62
N MET A 147 -10.43 1.05 13.76
CA MET A 147 -10.16 1.96 12.65
C MET A 147 -9.16 1.38 11.64
N ASP A 148 -8.28 0.48 12.07
CA ASP A 148 -7.29 -0.19 11.20
C ASP A 148 -7.96 -1.16 10.20
N PHE A 149 -9.22 -1.49 10.44
CA PHE A 149 -10.05 -2.35 9.59
C PHE A 149 -11.11 -1.56 8.82
N ASP A 150 -11.19 -0.25 9.02
CA ASP A 150 -12.15 0.58 8.29
C ASP A 150 -11.68 0.83 6.86
N LYS A 151 -12.65 0.95 5.97
CA LYS A 151 -12.38 1.36 4.59
C LYS A 151 -11.89 2.79 4.59
N LEU A 152 -10.92 3.09 3.73
CA LEU A 152 -10.39 4.45 3.57
C LEU A 152 -11.05 5.17 2.39
N SER A 153 -12.38 5.10 2.32
CA SER A 153 -13.25 5.63 1.25
C SER A 153 -13.10 7.15 1.02
N MET A 154 -12.61 7.86 2.03
CA MET A 154 -12.40 9.31 1.96
C MET A 154 -11.12 9.69 1.22
N LEU A 155 -10.18 8.74 1.07
CA LEU A 155 -8.97 8.95 0.27
C LEU A 155 -9.30 8.72 -1.21
N ASP A 156 -8.87 9.63 -2.08
CA ASP A 156 -9.01 9.46 -3.53
C ASP A 156 -7.91 8.52 -4.06
N LEU A 157 -8.16 7.21 -3.92
CA LEU A 157 -7.21 6.14 -4.26
C LEU A 157 -7.62 5.38 -5.51
N SER A 158 -6.66 4.95 -6.31
CA SER A 158 -6.89 4.16 -7.52
C SER A 158 -6.68 2.67 -7.29
N TYR A 159 -7.48 1.88 -8.01
CA TYR A 159 -7.24 0.45 -8.21
C TYR A 159 -6.08 0.18 -9.16
N TYR A 160 -5.65 1.19 -9.93
CA TYR A 160 -4.69 1.06 -11.03
C TYR A 160 -5.04 -0.03 -12.06
N GLY A 161 -6.32 -0.41 -12.14
CA GLY A 161 -6.85 -1.39 -13.08
C GLY A 161 -6.72 -2.84 -12.64
N GLU A 162 -6.46 -3.07 -11.35
CA GLU A 162 -6.33 -4.41 -10.77
C GLU A 162 -7.53 -4.77 -9.88
N ASP A 163 -7.92 -6.04 -9.92
CA ASP A 163 -8.97 -6.61 -9.07
C ASP A 163 -8.49 -6.77 -7.62
N TYR A 164 -9.33 -7.28 -6.72
CA TYR A 164 -8.94 -7.57 -5.33
C TYR A 164 -7.93 -8.69 -5.26
N ASP A 165 -6.85 -8.45 -4.53
CA ASP A 165 -5.74 -9.40 -4.43
C ASP A 165 -5.55 -9.91 -3.00
N TYR A 166 -6.11 -11.09 -2.72
CA TYR A 166 -5.93 -11.78 -1.44
C TYR A 166 -4.46 -12.09 -1.13
N LEU A 167 -3.60 -12.18 -2.16
CA LEU A 167 -2.17 -12.47 -2.04
C LEU A 167 -1.32 -11.19 -2.13
N SER A 168 -1.92 -10.01 -2.06
CA SER A 168 -1.15 -8.77 -1.94
C SER A 168 -0.29 -8.82 -0.68
N ILE A 169 0.95 -8.34 -0.77
CA ILE A 169 1.80 -8.14 0.41
C ILE A 169 1.18 -7.12 1.38
N MET A 170 0.24 -6.31 0.90
CA MET A 170 -0.51 -5.31 1.69
C MET A 170 -1.80 -5.86 2.30
N HIS A 171 -2.05 -7.17 2.21
CA HIS A 171 -3.22 -7.77 2.83
C HIS A 171 -2.88 -8.26 4.24
N TYR A 172 -3.74 -7.98 5.22
CA TYR A 172 -3.64 -8.57 6.56
C TYR A 172 -3.91 -10.08 6.56
N GLU A 173 -3.29 -10.79 7.49
CA GLU A 173 -3.65 -12.17 7.80
C GLU A 173 -5.06 -12.24 8.42
N ARG A 174 -5.64 -13.45 8.46
CA ARG A 174 -7.04 -13.65 8.86
C ARG A 174 -7.33 -13.27 10.31
N ASP A 175 -6.36 -13.41 11.21
CA ASP A 175 -6.46 -13.19 12.66
C ASP A 175 -5.65 -11.99 13.14
N GLU A 176 -5.15 -11.16 12.22
CA GLU A 176 -4.46 -9.92 12.52
C GLU A 176 -5.31 -9.05 13.44
N GLY A 177 -4.70 -8.45 14.49
CA GLY A 177 -5.43 -7.65 15.48
C GLY A 177 -6.51 -8.38 16.29
N SER A 178 -6.49 -9.73 16.36
CA SER A 178 -7.48 -10.52 17.10
C SER A 178 -7.27 -10.47 18.62
N LYS A 179 -8.36 -10.29 19.37
CA LYS A 179 -8.36 -10.33 20.84
C LYS A 179 -8.59 -11.73 21.42
N ASN A 180 -8.99 -12.69 20.59
CA ASN A 180 -9.46 -14.00 21.02
C ASN A 180 -8.96 -15.16 20.13
N GLY A 181 -7.97 -14.90 19.28
CA GLY A 181 -7.41 -15.89 18.34
C GLY A 181 -8.38 -16.36 17.26
N ARG A 182 -9.51 -15.68 17.07
CA ARG A 182 -10.45 -15.92 15.97
C ARG A 182 -10.25 -14.89 14.88
N ASP A 183 -10.67 -15.23 13.68
CA ASP A 183 -10.57 -14.36 12.51
C ASP A 183 -11.16 -12.97 12.76
N THR A 184 -10.40 -11.96 12.40
CA THR A 184 -10.86 -10.60 12.20
C THR A 184 -11.24 -10.36 10.75
N ILE A 185 -10.64 -11.09 9.80
CA ILE A 185 -10.91 -11.04 8.36
C ILE A 185 -11.11 -12.45 7.82
N GLU A 186 -12.24 -12.69 7.14
CA GLU A 186 -12.52 -13.95 6.45
C GLU A 186 -12.73 -13.71 4.95
N PRO A 187 -12.00 -14.39 4.06
CA PRO A 187 -12.24 -14.31 2.63
C PRO A 187 -13.53 -15.05 2.27
N LYS A 188 -14.30 -14.47 1.35
CA LYS A 188 -15.52 -15.07 0.80
C LYS A 188 -15.22 -16.23 -0.14
N ASP A 189 -14.04 -16.24 -0.75
CA ASP A 189 -13.56 -17.40 -1.49
C ASP A 189 -12.72 -18.30 -0.56
N PRO A 190 -13.20 -19.51 -0.24
CA PRO A 190 -12.57 -20.38 0.76
C PRO A 190 -11.17 -20.87 0.34
N ARG A 191 -10.80 -20.76 -0.94
CA ARG A 191 -9.46 -21.10 -1.41
C ARG A 191 -8.38 -20.21 -0.80
N TYR A 192 -8.75 -19.00 -0.36
CA TYR A 192 -7.82 -18.02 0.20
C TYR A 192 -7.74 -18.03 1.73
N LEU A 193 -8.55 -18.86 2.40
CA LEU A 193 -8.71 -18.86 3.86
C LEU A 193 -7.40 -19.00 4.65
N ASN A 194 -6.43 -19.76 4.14
CA ASN A 194 -5.15 -20.03 4.82
C ASN A 194 -3.93 -19.49 4.07
N VAL A 195 -4.14 -18.64 3.07
CA VAL A 195 -3.05 -18.07 2.25
C VAL A 195 -3.12 -16.55 2.14
N MET A 196 -4.28 -15.95 2.40
CA MET A 196 -4.45 -14.50 2.44
C MET A 196 -3.56 -13.86 3.50
N GLY A 197 -2.83 -12.81 3.12
CA GLY A 197 -1.91 -12.08 4.00
C GLY A 197 -0.58 -12.79 4.32
N THR A 198 -0.33 -13.98 3.75
CA THR A 198 0.91 -14.76 4.04
C THR A 198 2.01 -14.57 3.00
N SER A 199 1.89 -13.55 2.15
CA SER A 199 2.80 -13.32 1.02
C SER A 199 4.23 -13.01 1.47
N THR A 200 5.19 -13.56 0.74
CA THR A 200 6.63 -13.41 1.07
C THR A 200 7.37 -12.43 0.14
N ASP A 201 6.69 -11.91 -0.87
CA ASP A 201 7.17 -10.93 -1.83
C ASP A 201 5.96 -10.20 -2.42
N PHE A 202 6.21 -9.19 -3.27
CA PHE A 202 5.14 -8.54 -4.03
C PHE A 202 4.35 -9.56 -4.85
N SER A 203 3.03 -9.42 -4.87
CA SER A 203 2.21 -10.09 -5.86
C SER A 203 2.40 -9.47 -7.26
N ALA A 204 1.90 -10.14 -8.29
CA ALA A 204 1.84 -9.56 -9.63
C ALA A 204 0.98 -8.28 -9.65
N SER A 205 -0.09 -8.25 -8.86
CA SER A 205 -0.96 -7.08 -8.76
C SER A 205 -0.25 -5.91 -8.08
N ASP A 206 0.47 -6.15 -6.98
CA ASP A 206 1.27 -5.13 -6.30
C ASP A 206 2.24 -4.45 -7.26
N LEU A 207 3.00 -5.24 -8.02
CA LEU A 207 3.95 -4.72 -9.01
C LEU A 207 3.27 -3.97 -10.15
N SER A 208 2.15 -4.48 -10.67
CA SER A 208 1.37 -3.79 -11.71
C SER A 208 0.90 -2.42 -11.22
N ARG A 209 0.37 -2.34 -9.99
CA ARG A 209 -0.09 -1.07 -9.39
C ARG A 209 1.05 -0.10 -9.18
N VAL A 210 2.17 -0.53 -8.57
CA VAL A 210 3.34 0.35 -8.36
C VAL A 210 3.86 0.87 -9.71
N ASN A 211 4.00 -0.01 -10.69
CA ASN A 211 4.54 0.35 -12.00
C ASN A 211 3.61 1.31 -12.76
N ARG A 212 2.29 1.15 -12.65
CA ARG A 212 1.31 2.09 -13.22
C ARG A 212 1.28 3.42 -12.46
N ALA A 213 1.31 3.38 -11.13
CA ALA A 213 1.27 4.57 -10.28
C ALA A 213 2.46 5.50 -10.53
N TYR A 214 3.66 4.93 -10.69
CA TYR A 214 4.90 5.67 -10.90
C TYR A 214 5.37 5.70 -12.36
N SER A 215 4.54 5.26 -13.31
CA SER A 215 4.86 5.24 -14.75
C SER A 215 6.20 4.56 -15.07
N CYS A 216 6.44 3.37 -14.52
CA CYS A 216 7.69 2.64 -14.68
C CYS A 216 7.81 2.01 -16.09
N TRP A 217 8.18 2.84 -17.09
CA TRP A 217 8.20 2.49 -18.52
C TRP A 217 8.97 1.22 -18.88
N GLY A 218 10.05 0.89 -18.16
CA GLY A 218 10.87 -0.30 -18.41
C GLY A 218 10.29 -1.62 -17.85
N TYR A 219 9.22 -1.55 -17.04
CA TYR A 219 8.69 -2.70 -16.30
C TYR A 219 7.27 -3.10 -16.72
N PHE A 220 6.65 -2.38 -17.66
CA PHE A 220 5.32 -2.70 -18.18
C PHE A 220 5.25 -4.00 -19.00
N ASN A 221 6.40 -4.54 -19.45
CA ASN A 221 6.47 -5.71 -20.33
C ASN A 221 6.90 -7.01 -19.63
N LEU A 222 7.02 -7.03 -18.30
CA LEU A 222 7.44 -8.24 -17.57
C LEU A 222 6.31 -9.23 -17.28
N PHE A 223 5.05 -8.86 -17.57
CA PHE A 223 3.87 -9.67 -17.25
C PHE A 223 2.82 -9.70 -18.38
N GLY A 224 3.25 -9.43 -19.63
CA GLY A 224 2.42 -9.53 -20.83
C GLY A 224 2.49 -10.92 -21.47
#